data_AF-A0A2A4TCX0-F1
#
_entry.id   AF-A0A2A4TCX0-F1
#
_cell.length_a   1.000
_cell.length_b   1.000
_cell.length_c   1.000
_cell.angle_alpha   90.00
_cell.angle_beta   90.00
_cell.angle_gamma   90.00
#
_symmetry.space_group_name_H-M   'P 1'
#
loop_
_entity.id
_entity.type
_entity.pdbx_description
1 polymer ?
#
loop_
_entity_poly.entity_id
_entity_poly.type
_entity_poly.pdbx_seq_one_letter_code
_entity_poly.pdbx_strand_id
1 'polypeptide(L)'
;MKTIHIKILWLVLLVLLSFVPLACNGEKDNEISYIEGVYKGTITSNTAGKNTTTNTRETTTADVRKHGNQIEVTFIDGDFNHTILLDIFADGDFIRPCLTGSEFETVYKHMSSGYNFTNGMMQNMMGTDWFIHLNVDHEDNDQHFGFFDTIEDHFEYTFRIGTMEYHFKGTKETH
;
A
#
# COMPACT_ATOMS: atom_id res chain seq x y z
N MET A 1 42.69 41.55 18.52
CA MET A 1 42.70 40.07 18.43
C MET A 1 41.42 39.41 18.97
N LYS A 2 40.81 39.86 20.07
CA LYS A 2 39.56 39.28 20.62
C LYS A 2 38.33 39.31 19.67
N THR A 3 38.19 40.34 18.86
CA THR A 3 37.08 40.50 17.90
C THR A 3 37.14 39.57 16.69
N ILE A 4 38.32 39.07 16.33
CA ILE A 4 38.51 38.14 15.21
C ILE A 4 38.06 36.73 15.59
N HIS A 5 38.34 36.30 16.83
CA HIS A 5 37.88 35.00 17.34
C HIS A 5 36.36 34.92 17.47
N ILE A 6 35.69 36.02 17.83
CA ILE A 6 34.21 36.07 17.89
C ILE A 6 33.61 35.91 16.49
N LYS A 7 34.15 36.59 15.47
CA LYS A 7 33.63 36.48 14.09
C LYS A 7 33.84 35.08 13.49
N ILE A 8 34.95 34.42 13.80
CA ILE A 8 35.20 33.03 13.36
C ILE A 8 34.26 32.06 14.07
N LEU A 9 33.99 32.25 15.37
CA LEU A 9 33.05 31.42 16.13
C LEU A 9 31.61 31.52 15.60
N TRP A 10 31.17 32.72 15.20
CA TRP A 10 29.86 32.93 14.57
C TRP A 10 29.78 32.31 13.17
N LEU A 11 30.87 32.30 12.40
CA LEU A 11 30.90 31.71 11.06
C LEU A 11 30.85 30.17 11.12
N VAL A 12 31.51 29.55 12.09
CA VAL A 12 31.49 28.09 12.31
C VAL A 12 30.10 27.62 12.76
N LEU A 13 29.40 28.40 13.60
CA LEU A 13 28.03 28.09 14.03
C LEU A 13 27.03 28.12 12.86
N LEU A 14 27.22 29.04 11.90
CA LEU A 14 26.37 29.17 10.71
C LEU A 14 26.55 28.02 9.71
N VAL A 15 27.76 27.49 9.57
CA VAL A 15 28.07 26.33 8.69
C VAL A 15 27.58 25.01 9.29
N LEU A 16 27.56 24.88 10.62
CA LEU A 16 26.96 23.73 11.29
C LEU A 16 25.43 23.69 11.16
N LEU A 17 24.78 24.84 10.99
CA LEU A 17 23.32 24.94 10.82
C LEU A 17 22.84 24.60 9.39
N SER A 18 23.74 24.56 8.41
CA SER A 18 23.41 24.21 7.01
C SER A 18 23.40 22.71 6.71
N PHE A 19 23.80 21.86 7.68
CA PHE A 19 23.66 20.41 7.59
C PHE A 19 22.39 19.95 8.30
N VAL A 20 21.23 20.43 7.85
CA VAL A 20 20.01 19.66 8.07
C VAL A 20 20.07 18.52 7.05
N PRO A 21 20.17 17.25 7.45
CA PRO A 21 19.88 16.19 6.50
C PRO A 21 18.46 16.45 6.01
N LEU A 22 18.29 16.68 4.71
CA LEU A 22 17.04 16.33 4.04
C LEU A 22 16.83 14.87 4.39
N ALA A 23 15.94 14.59 5.35
CA ALA A 23 15.45 13.26 5.62
C ALA A 23 14.70 12.83 4.37
N CYS A 24 15.45 12.31 3.42
CA CYS A 24 14.96 11.70 2.21
C CYS A 24 14.76 10.23 2.58
N ASN A 25 13.53 9.88 2.94
CA ASN A 25 12.93 8.56 2.76
C ASN A 25 11.42 8.74 2.93
N GLY A 26 10.64 8.38 1.90
CA GLY A 26 9.20 8.44 1.95
C GLY A 26 8.67 7.48 3.02
N GLU A 27 7.83 8.00 3.91
CA GLU A 27 7.19 7.37 5.07
C GLU A 27 6.20 6.25 4.67
N LYS A 28 6.66 5.22 3.94
CA LYS A 28 5.90 3.97 3.71
C LYS A 28 6.62 2.70 4.17
N ASP A 29 7.90 2.83 4.53
CA ASP A 29 8.75 1.69 4.88
C ASP A 29 8.26 0.98 6.16
N ASN A 30 7.73 1.74 7.12
CA ASN A 30 7.18 1.23 8.37
C ASN A 30 5.86 0.48 8.15
N GLU A 31 4.95 0.99 7.32
CA GLU A 31 3.69 0.35 6.99
C GLU A 31 3.93 -0.95 6.22
N ILE A 32 4.80 -0.91 5.20
CA ILE A 32 5.16 -2.10 4.41
C ILE A 32 5.75 -3.18 5.32
N SER A 33 6.73 -2.81 6.16
CA SER A 33 7.39 -3.77 7.07
C SER A 33 6.40 -4.46 8.01
N TYR A 34 5.30 -3.78 8.36
CA TYR A 34 4.26 -4.36 9.21
C TYR A 34 3.46 -5.45 8.49
N ILE A 35 3.12 -5.25 7.22
CA ILE A 35 2.26 -6.16 6.44
C ILE A 35 3.03 -7.17 5.59
N GLU A 36 4.35 -7.01 5.45
CA GLU A 36 5.20 -8.02 4.82
C GLU A 36 5.13 -9.35 5.56
N GLY A 37 5.00 -10.44 4.81
CA GLY A 37 4.95 -11.78 5.37
C GLY A 37 4.03 -12.72 4.59
N VAL A 38 3.90 -13.92 5.15
CA VAL A 38 3.09 -14.99 4.56
C VAL A 38 1.76 -15.07 5.28
N TYR A 39 0.66 -14.99 4.51
CA TYR A 39 -0.70 -15.16 5.01
C TYR A 39 -1.25 -16.50 4.53
N LYS A 40 -1.84 -17.27 5.44
CA LYS A 40 -2.51 -18.53 5.14
C LYS A 40 -4.01 -18.35 5.21
N GLY A 41 -4.70 -18.85 4.21
CA GLY A 41 -6.12 -18.60 4.10
C GLY A 41 -6.80 -19.36 2.99
N THR A 42 -7.94 -18.82 2.59
CA THR A 42 -8.82 -19.41 1.58
C THR A 42 -9.01 -18.45 0.43
N ILE A 43 -9.13 -18.99 -0.78
CA ILE A 43 -9.65 -18.25 -1.94
C ILE A 43 -11.03 -18.78 -2.28
N THR A 44 -12.01 -17.89 -2.25
CA THR A 44 -13.35 -18.13 -2.78
C THR A 44 -13.44 -17.53 -4.17
N SER A 45 -13.95 -18.26 -5.15
CA SER A 45 -14.07 -17.76 -6.53
C SER A 45 -15.45 -17.97 -7.13
N ASN A 46 -15.89 -16.99 -7.89
CA ASN A 46 -17.19 -16.93 -8.56
C ASN A 46 -17.03 -16.26 -9.94
N THR A 47 -17.95 -16.56 -10.86
CA THR A 47 -18.02 -15.80 -12.12
C THR A 47 -18.57 -14.41 -11.80
N ALA A 48 -17.83 -13.36 -12.17
CA ALA A 48 -18.22 -11.99 -11.92
C ALA A 48 -19.62 -11.71 -12.53
N GLY A 49 -20.55 -11.21 -11.69
CA GLY A 49 -21.88 -10.81 -12.12
C GLY A 49 -22.92 -11.94 -12.29
N LYS A 50 -22.65 -13.18 -11.86
CA LYS A 50 -23.65 -14.27 -11.83
C LYS A 50 -23.66 -15.01 -10.49
N ASN A 51 -24.85 -15.38 -10.01
CA ASN A 51 -25.05 -16.31 -8.88
C ASN A 51 -24.72 -17.75 -9.32
N THR A 52 -23.44 -18.02 -9.58
CA THR A 52 -22.93 -19.32 -10.00
C THR A 52 -22.16 -20.03 -8.89
N THR A 53 -21.89 -21.31 -9.10
CA THR A 53 -21.12 -22.20 -8.22
C THR A 53 -19.87 -21.52 -7.66
N THR A 54 -19.85 -21.35 -6.34
CA THR A 54 -18.69 -20.90 -5.59
C THR A 54 -17.66 -22.03 -5.54
N ASN A 55 -16.46 -21.80 -6.03
CA ASN A 55 -15.34 -22.72 -5.84
C ASN A 55 -14.44 -22.16 -4.74
N THR A 56 -14.28 -22.93 -3.67
CA THR A 56 -13.41 -22.58 -2.55
C THR A 56 -12.13 -23.40 -2.60
N ARG A 57 -11.02 -22.71 -2.38
CA ARG A 57 -9.67 -23.24 -2.20
C ARG A 57 -9.30 -23.02 -0.73
N GLU A 58 -9.12 -24.10 0.02
CA GLU A 58 -9.01 -24.06 1.49
C GLU A 58 -7.57 -23.77 1.99
N THR A 59 -6.56 -23.89 1.13
CA THR A 59 -5.13 -23.80 1.52
C THR A 59 -4.33 -22.88 0.63
N THR A 60 -4.83 -21.67 0.38
CA THR A 60 -4.11 -20.66 -0.40
C THR A 60 -3.16 -19.88 0.50
N THR A 61 -1.96 -19.62 -0.01
CA THR A 61 -0.97 -18.73 0.60
C THR A 61 -0.96 -17.40 -0.14
N ALA A 62 -0.93 -16.27 0.56
CA ALA A 62 -0.56 -14.97 0.00
C ALA A 62 0.81 -14.56 0.58
N ASP A 63 1.81 -14.46 -0.28
CA ASP A 63 3.16 -13.98 0.06
C ASP A 63 3.25 -12.50 -0.28
N VAL A 64 3.35 -11.66 0.76
CA VAL A 64 3.37 -10.19 0.66
C VAL A 64 4.79 -9.70 0.84
N ARG A 65 5.33 -9.02 -0.17
CA ARG A 65 6.71 -8.52 -0.21
C ARG A 65 6.79 -7.07 -0.62
N LYS A 66 7.79 -6.36 -0.11
CA LYS A 66 8.11 -5.01 -0.56
C LYS A 66 8.56 -5.00 -2.02
N HIS A 67 7.99 -4.08 -2.79
CA HIS A 67 8.40 -3.75 -4.15
C HIS A 67 8.58 -2.22 -4.26
N GLY A 68 9.75 -1.72 -3.88
CA GLY A 68 9.96 -0.27 -3.80
C GLY A 68 9.07 0.37 -2.73
N ASN A 69 8.18 1.28 -3.13
CA ASN A 69 7.17 1.92 -2.25
C ASN A 69 5.80 1.22 -2.31
N GLN A 70 5.74 0.07 -2.98
CA GLN A 70 4.56 -0.76 -3.18
C GLN A 70 4.74 -2.10 -2.48
N ILE A 71 3.69 -2.91 -2.52
CA ILE A 71 3.77 -4.32 -2.21
C ILE A 71 3.52 -5.15 -3.47
N GLU A 72 4.21 -6.28 -3.56
CA GLU A 72 3.90 -7.38 -4.45
C GLU A 72 3.22 -8.47 -3.63
N VAL A 73 2.04 -8.89 -4.04
CA VAL A 73 1.27 -9.95 -3.39
C VAL A 73 1.16 -11.12 -4.35
N THR A 74 1.74 -12.27 -3.96
CA THR A 74 1.68 -13.50 -4.75
C THR A 74 0.79 -14.53 -4.08
N PHE A 75 -0.34 -14.84 -4.71
CA PHE A 75 -1.29 -15.86 -4.28
C PHE A 75 -0.91 -17.23 -4.86
N ILE A 76 -0.72 -18.23 -4.00
CA ILE A 76 -0.20 -19.56 -4.34
C ILE A 76 -1.11 -20.65 -3.78
N ASP A 77 -1.61 -21.52 -4.65
CA ASP A 77 -2.31 -22.76 -4.28
C ASP A 77 -2.17 -23.85 -5.35
N GLY A 78 -1.28 -24.82 -5.11
CA GLY A 78 -0.94 -25.85 -6.08
C GLY A 78 -0.40 -25.24 -7.38
N ASP A 79 -1.08 -25.48 -8.50
CA ASP A 79 -0.75 -24.91 -9.81
C ASP A 79 -1.29 -23.48 -10.01
N PHE A 80 -2.10 -22.97 -9.09
CA PHE A 80 -2.57 -21.59 -9.12
C PHE A 80 -1.48 -20.66 -8.57
N ASN A 81 -1.03 -19.72 -9.40
CA ASN A 81 -0.09 -18.68 -9.03
C ASN A 81 -0.49 -17.37 -9.71
N HIS A 82 -0.73 -16.33 -8.91
CA HIS A 82 -1.09 -15.00 -9.42
C HIS A 82 -0.44 -13.91 -8.58
N THR A 83 0.19 -12.94 -9.23
CA THR A 83 0.92 -11.84 -8.59
C THR A 83 0.27 -10.51 -8.96
N ILE A 84 0.11 -9.63 -7.97
CA ILE A 84 -0.48 -8.28 -8.13
C ILE A 84 0.44 -7.27 -7.45
N LEU A 85 0.60 -6.09 -8.06
CA LEU A 85 1.30 -4.95 -7.47
C LEU A 85 0.29 -3.93 -6.93
N LEU A 86 0.50 -3.49 -5.69
CA LEU A 86 -0.45 -2.63 -4.98
C LEU A 86 0.27 -1.45 -4.32
N ASP A 87 -0.30 -0.26 -4.46
CA ASP A 87 -0.02 0.86 -3.58
C ASP A 87 -0.73 0.63 -2.23
N ILE A 88 -0.13 1.09 -1.14
CA ILE A 88 -0.73 0.98 0.20
C ILE A 88 -0.96 2.34 0.84
N PHE A 89 -2.01 2.44 1.65
CA PHE A 89 -2.41 3.67 2.33
C PHE A 89 -2.79 3.37 3.78
N ALA A 90 -2.24 4.12 4.73
CA ALA A 90 -2.62 4.02 6.12
C ALA A 90 -4.07 4.50 6.33
N ASP A 91 -4.82 3.78 7.17
CA ASP A 91 -6.24 4.03 7.47
C ASP A 91 -6.57 3.64 8.93
N GLY A 92 -5.97 4.33 9.89
CA GLY A 92 -6.10 4.00 11.32
C GLY A 92 -5.44 2.65 11.62
N ASP A 93 -6.23 1.68 12.09
CA ASP A 93 -5.77 0.32 12.40
C ASP A 93 -5.69 -0.58 11.15
N PHE A 94 -6.02 -0.04 9.98
CA PHE A 94 -5.98 -0.74 8.71
C PHE A 94 -4.93 -0.16 7.78
N ILE A 95 -4.45 -1.01 6.87
CA ILE A 95 -3.74 -0.58 5.66
C ILE A 95 -4.57 -0.99 4.45
N ARG A 96 -4.91 -0.01 3.60
CA ARG A 96 -5.75 -0.19 2.42
C ARG A 96 -4.86 -0.35 1.18
N PRO A 97 -4.87 -1.51 0.50
CA PRO A 97 -4.21 -1.65 -0.79
C PRO A 97 -5.11 -1.14 -1.93
N CYS A 98 -4.50 -0.51 -2.93
CA CYS A 98 -5.15 -0.14 -4.18
C CYS A 98 -4.30 -0.59 -5.38
N LEU A 99 -4.97 -0.84 -6.51
CA LEU A 99 -4.28 -1.10 -7.78
C LEU A 99 -3.46 0.12 -8.18
N THR A 100 -2.41 -0.12 -8.95
CA THR A 100 -1.51 0.93 -9.44
C THR A 100 -1.28 0.81 -10.95
N GLY A 101 -0.72 1.86 -11.54
CA GLY A 101 -0.34 1.89 -12.95
C GLY A 101 -1.48 1.49 -13.90
N SER A 102 -1.17 0.67 -14.90
CA SER A 102 -2.14 0.28 -15.94
C SER A 102 -3.30 -0.58 -15.43
N GLU A 103 -3.11 -1.30 -14.31
CA GLU A 103 -4.19 -2.11 -13.74
C GLU A 103 -5.26 -1.23 -13.11
N PHE A 104 -4.86 -0.15 -12.43
CA PHE A 104 -5.77 0.89 -11.95
C PHE A 104 -6.63 1.44 -13.10
N GLU A 105 -5.99 1.93 -14.16
CA GLU A 105 -6.70 2.55 -15.29
C GLU A 105 -7.63 1.55 -16.00
N THR A 106 -7.20 0.28 -16.06
CA THR A 106 -8.00 -0.79 -16.65
C THR A 106 -9.26 -1.08 -15.83
N VAL A 107 -9.18 -1.03 -14.51
CA VAL A 107 -10.31 -1.33 -13.61
C VAL A 107 -11.23 -0.12 -13.47
N TYR A 108 -10.68 1.05 -13.15
CA TYR A 108 -11.44 2.26 -12.82
C TYR A 108 -11.82 3.11 -14.04
N LYS A 109 -11.22 2.86 -15.21
CA LYS A 109 -11.54 3.56 -16.47
C LYS A 109 -11.24 5.06 -16.48
N HIS A 110 -10.48 5.54 -15.51
CA HIS A 110 -9.83 6.85 -15.53
C HIS A 110 -8.37 6.72 -15.14
N MET A 111 -7.59 7.76 -15.44
CA MET A 111 -6.19 7.82 -15.07
C MET A 111 -6.08 8.04 -13.56
N SER A 112 -5.18 7.31 -12.91
CA SER A 112 -4.71 7.73 -11.59
C SER A 112 -4.01 9.07 -11.76
N SER A 113 -4.13 9.94 -10.76
CA SER A 113 -3.41 11.20 -10.72
C SER A 113 -1.88 11.00 -10.70
N GLY A 114 -1.42 9.76 -10.42
CA GLY A 114 0.00 9.43 -10.31
C GLY A 114 0.67 10.11 -9.12
N TYR A 115 -0.11 10.68 -8.20
CA TYR A 115 0.42 11.28 -6.98
C TYR A 115 1.04 10.18 -6.12
N ASN A 116 2.37 10.11 -6.14
CA ASN A 116 3.10 9.56 -5.03
C ASN A 116 2.90 10.53 -3.85
N PHE A 117 2.28 10.03 -2.77
CA PHE A 117 1.88 10.75 -1.55
C PHE A 117 3.06 11.36 -0.76
N THR A 118 4.24 11.43 -1.38
CA THR A 118 5.53 11.76 -0.78
C THR A 118 5.92 13.23 -0.88
N ASN A 119 5.07 14.10 -1.48
CA ASN A 119 5.47 15.49 -1.76
C ASN A 119 4.43 16.52 -1.30
N GLY A 120 4.60 17.05 -0.07
CA GLY A 120 4.37 18.43 0.40
C GLY A 120 3.02 19.14 0.20
N MET A 121 2.18 18.75 -0.76
CA MET A 121 0.87 19.32 -1.05
C MET A 121 -0.21 18.82 -0.07
N MET A 122 0.10 17.76 0.70
CA MET A 122 -0.77 17.19 1.73
C MET A 122 -0.91 18.03 3.00
N GLN A 123 -0.06 19.04 3.21
CA GLN A 123 -0.07 19.80 4.46
C GLN A 123 -1.39 20.52 4.77
N ASN A 124 -2.29 20.65 3.78
CA ASN A 124 -3.58 21.32 3.93
C ASN A 124 -4.81 20.37 3.87
N MET A 125 -4.63 19.08 3.59
CA MET A 125 -5.73 18.11 3.58
C MET A 125 -5.76 17.34 4.90
N MET A 126 -6.90 17.35 5.59
CA MET A 126 -7.08 16.59 6.83
C MET A 126 -7.66 15.21 6.52
N GLY A 127 -7.08 14.15 7.09
CA GLY A 127 -7.58 12.78 6.96
C GLY A 127 -6.46 11.73 7.04
N THR A 128 -6.82 10.47 6.89
CA THR A 128 -5.88 9.36 6.68
C THR A 128 -5.33 9.40 5.26
N ASP A 129 -4.21 8.72 4.99
CA ASP A 129 -3.67 8.60 3.64
C ASP A 129 -4.70 8.01 2.68
N TRP A 130 -5.46 7.03 3.16
CA TRP A 130 -6.56 6.43 2.42
C TRP A 130 -7.63 7.46 2.05
N PHE A 131 -8.09 8.26 3.02
CA PHE A 131 -9.09 9.30 2.75
C PHE A 131 -8.60 10.31 1.71
N ILE A 132 -7.33 10.71 1.78
CA ILE A 132 -6.77 11.64 0.81
C ILE A 132 -6.69 10.98 -0.57
N HIS A 133 -6.24 9.72 -0.64
CA HIS A 133 -6.19 8.96 -1.89
C HIS A 133 -7.54 8.86 -2.58
N LEU A 134 -8.59 8.52 -1.83
CA LEU A 134 -9.95 8.48 -2.36
C LEU A 134 -10.36 9.79 -3.00
N ASN A 135 -10.10 10.92 -2.34
CA ASN A 135 -10.53 12.23 -2.85
C ASN A 135 -9.72 12.72 -4.06
N VAL A 136 -8.51 12.20 -4.27
CA VAL A 136 -7.62 12.63 -5.35
C VAL A 136 -7.73 11.72 -6.56
N ASP A 137 -7.79 10.41 -6.32
CA ASP A 137 -7.67 9.40 -7.37
C ASP A 137 -8.98 8.74 -7.77
N HIS A 138 -10.02 8.75 -6.91
CA HIS A 138 -11.21 7.93 -7.12
C HIS A 138 -12.49 8.74 -7.38
N GLU A 139 -13.40 8.13 -8.14
CA GLU A 139 -14.77 8.60 -8.33
C GLU A 139 -15.74 7.91 -7.34
N ASP A 140 -16.90 8.52 -7.05
CA ASP A 140 -17.86 8.07 -6.01
C ASP A 140 -18.33 6.60 -6.11
N ASN A 141 -18.17 5.94 -7.27
CA ASN A 141 -18.61 4.56 -7.52
C ASN A 141 -17.47 3.55 -7.69
N ASP A 142 -16.23 4.00 -7.46
CA ASP A 142 -15.08 3.12 -7.56
C ASP A 142 -15.10 2.05 -6.46
N GLN A 143 -14.81 0.81 -6.86
CA GLN A 143 -14.74 -0.32 -5.95
C GLN A 143 -13.35 -0.44 -5.33
N HIS A 144 -13.28 -0.73 -4.03
CA HIS A 144 -12.00 -1.03 -3.37
C HIS A 144 -12.00 -2.46 -2.86
N PHE A 145 -10.86 -3.12 -3.01
CA PHE A 145 -10.85 -4.57 -3.07
C PHE A 145 -10.18 -5.26 -1.88
N GLY A 146 -9.77 -4.56 -0.83
CA GLY A 146 -9.20 -5.25 0.31
C GLY A 146 -8.70 -4.36 1.43
N PHE A 147 -8.10 -5.00 2.42
CA PHE A 147 -7.45 -4.36 3.55
C PHE A 147 -6.54 -5.35 4.28
N PHE A 148 -5.54 -4.81 4.95
CA PHE A 148 -4.82 -5.45 6.04
C PHE A 148 -5.39 -4.92 7.35
N ASP A 149 -5.85 -5.81 8.23
CA ASP A 149 -6.10 -5.50 9.63
C ASP A 149 -4.77 -5.68 10.37
N THR A 150 -4.23 -4.58 10.87
CA THR A 150 -2.94 -4.61 11.54
C THR A 150 -3.05 -5.18 12.95
N ILE A 151 -4.22 -5.12 13.60
CA ILE A 151 -4.40 -5.62 14.96
C ILE A 151 -4.57 -7.14 14.95
N GLU A 152 -5.35 -7.66 14.00
CA GLU A 152 -5.67 -9.08 13.91
C GLU A 152 -4.74 -9.86 12.97
N ASP A 153 -3.73 -9.19 12.37
CA ASP A 153 -2.81 -9.77 11.39
C ASP A 153 -3.56 -10.45 10.23
N HIS A 154 -4.66 -9.84 9.79
CA HIS A 154 -5.55 -10.39 8.78
C HIS A 154 -5.42 -9.65 7.45
N PHE A 155 -5.54 -10.37 6.35
CA PHE A 155 -5.51 -9.83 5.00
C PHE A 155 -6.70 -10.34 4.18
N GLU A 156 -7.49 -9.41 3.66
CA GLU A 156 -8.52 -9.68 2.67
C GLU A 156 -8.19 -8.96 1.36
N TYR A 157 -8.34 -9.66 0.24
CA TYR A 157 -8.23 -9.02 -1.07
C TYR A 157 -9.06 -9.72 -2.15
N THR A 158 -9.69 -8.93 -3.00
CA THR A 158 -10.48 -9.37 -4.14
C THR A 158 -9.77 -8.99 -5.43
N PHE A 159 -9.58 -9.92 -6.34
CA PHE A 159 -9.00 -9.65 -7.66
C PHE A 159 -9.75 -10.39 -8.75
N ARG A 160 -9.57 -9.95 -10.00
CA ARG A 160 -10.25 -10.52 -11.15
C ARG A 160 -9.24 -11.05 -12.15
N ILE A 161 -9.45 -12.29 -12.60
CA ILE A 161 -8.72 -12.89 -13.72
C ILE A 161 -9.75 -13.27 -14.79
N GLY A 162 -9.74 -12.53 -15.91
CA GLY A 162 -10.75 -12.67 -16.94
C GLY A 162 -12.15 -12.37 -16.40
N THR A 163 -13.06 -13.36 -16.48
CA THR A 163 -14.45 -13.23 -15.98
C THR A 163 -14.63 -13.78 -14.56
N MET A 164 -13.55 -14.22 -13.91
CA MET A 164 -13.60 -14.80 -12.58
C MET A 164 -13.13 -13.78 -11.55
N GLU A 165 -13.88 -13.69 -10.46
CA GLU A 165 -13.52 -12.94 -9.26
C GLU A 165 -13.01 -13.93 -8.22
N TYR A 166 -11.94 -13.55 -7.54
CA TYR A 166 -11.26 -14.33 -6.51
C TYR A 166 -11.18 -13.47 -5.28
N HIS A 167 -11.60 -14.02 -4.16
CA HIS A 167 -11.60 -13.35 -2.87
C HIS A 167 -10.76 -14.15 -1.89
N PHE A 168 -9.61 -13.60 -1.54
CA PHE A 168 -8.71 -14.14 -0.53
C PHE A 168 -9.09 -13.61 0.85
N LYS A 169 -9.05 -14.51 1.85
CA LYS A 169 -9.05 -14.16 3.28
C LYS A 169 -8.03 -15.03 3.99
N GLY A 170 -7.11 -14.42 4.74
CA GLY A 170 -6.10 -15.18 5.47
C GLY A 170 -5.46 -14.41 6.61
N THR A 171 -4.85 -15.15 7.51
CA THR A 171 -4.13 -14.61 8.68
C THR A 171 -2.63 -14.80 8.49
N LYS A 172 -1.85 -13.85 8.97
CA LYS A 172 -0.39 -13.90 8.92
C LYS A 172 0.13 -15.10 9.72
N GLU A 173 1.06 -15.85 9.15
CA GLU A 173 1.78 -16.87 9.90
C GLU A 173 2.74 -16.17 10.88
N THR A 174 2.49 -16.37 12.17
CA THR A 174 3.44 -16.01 13.21
C THR A 174 4.51 -17.10 13.32
N HIS A 175 5.77 -16.75 13.14
CA HIS A 175 6.91 -17.64 13.36
C HIS A 175 7.27 -17.77 14.85
#